data_AF-A0A9X9LWP2-F1
#
_entry.id   AF-A0A9X9LWP2-F1
#
_cell.length_a   1.000
_cell.length_b   1.000
_cell.length_c   1.000
_cell.angle_alpha   90.00
_cell.angle_beta   90.00
_cell.angle_gamma   90.00
#
_symmetry.space_group_name_H-M   'P 1'
#
loop_
_entity.id
_entity.type
_entity.pdbx_description
1 polymer ?
#
loop_
_entity_poly.entity_id
_entity_poly.type
_entity_poly.pdbx_seq_one_letter_code
_entity_poly.pdbx_strand_id
1 'polypeptide(L)'
;KLLRQLKQKDRLLHKVQRNCDIVTACLQAVSQKRRVDTKLKFTLEPSLGQNGFQQWYDALKAVARLSTGIPKEWRRKVWLTLADQYLHSIAIDWDKTMRFTFNERSNPDDDSMGIQIVK
;
A
#
# COMPACT_ATOMS: atom_id res chain seq x y z
N LYS A 1 -20.82 24.14 -12.85
CA LYS A 1 -19.83 23.11 -13.28
C LYS A 1 -19.34 22.25 -12.11
N LEU A 2 -18.94 22.84 -10.98
CA LEU A 2 -18.41 22.13 -9.80
C LEU A 2 -19.36 21.10 -9.19
N LEU A 3 -20.64 21.43 -8.99
CA LEU A 3 -21.64 20.52 -8.41
C LEU A 3 -21.86 19.24 -9.22
N ARG A 4 -21.76 19.31 -10.54
CA ARG A 4 -21.85 18.11 -11.41
C ARG A 4 -20.63 17.19 -11.21
N GLN A 5 -19.44 17.79 -11.09
CA GLN A 5 -18.19 17.07 -10.85
C GLN A 5 -18.18 16.41 -9.46
N LEU A 6 -18.68 17.10 -8.44
CA LEU A 6 -18.85 16.53 -7.09
C LEU A 6 -19.79 15.32 -7.09
N LYS A 7 -20.98 15.46 -7.69
CA LYS A 7 -21.93 14.34 -7.84
C LYS A 7 -21.32 13.15 -8.60
N GLN A 8 -20.49 13.41 -9.61
CA GLN A 8 -19.78 12.38 -10.34
C GLN A 8 -18.72 11.69 -9.48
N LYS A 9 -17.91 12.46 -8.74
CA LYS A 9 -16.94 11.93 -7.78
C LYS A 9 -17.62 11.04 -6.73
N ASP A 10 -18.71 11.48 -6.13
CA ASP A 10 -19.43 10.69 -5.11
C ASP A 10 -19.93 9.36 -5.68
N ARG A 11 -20.50 9.38 -6.90
CA ARG A 11 -20.94 8.15 -7.59
C ARG A 11 -19.77 7.19 -7.83
N LEU A 12 -18.61 7.69 -8.23
CA LEU A 12 -17.41 6.87 -8.43
C LEU A 12 -16.92 6.28 -7.10
N LEU A 13 -16.88 7.08 -6.03
CA LEU A 13 -16.50 6.62 -4.69
C LEU A 13 -17.44 5.52 -4.19
N HIS A 14 -18.76 5.69 -4.33
CA HIS A 14 -19.72 4.65 -3.98
C HIS A 14 -19.53 3.36 -4.80
N LYS A 15 -19.23 3.48 -6.10
CA LYS A 15 -18.95 2.32 -6.95
C LYS A 15 -17.68 1.59 -6.50
N VAL A 16 -16.62 2.32 -6.16
CA VAL A 16 -15.38 1.74 -5.62
C VAL A 16 -15.65 1.06 -4.27
N GLN A 17 -16.38 1.71 -3.36
CA GLN A 17 -16.74 1.12 -2.07
C GLN A 17 -17.49 -0.19 -2.24
N ARG A 18 -18.50 -0.23 -3.12
CA ARG A 18 -19.26 -1.46 -3.42
C ARG A 18 -18.36 -2.57 -3.95
N ASN A 19 -17.41 -2.24 -4.83
CA ASN A 19 -16.45 -3.23 -5.34
C ASN A 19 -15.55 -3.78 -4.22
N CYS A 20 -15.07 -2.92 -3.31
CA CYS A 20 -14.31 -3.34 -2.14
C CYS A 20 -15.13 -4.24 -1.20
N ASP A 21 -16.42 -3.95 -1.03
CA ASP A 21 -17.32 -4.76 -0.21
C ASP A 21 -17.55 -6.15 -0.83
N ILE A 22 -17.65 -6.25 -2.16
CA ILE A 22 -17.71 -7.54 -2.88
C ILE A 22 -16.43 -8.34 -2.64
N VAL A 23 -15.26 -7.73 -2.82
CA VAL A 23 -13.97 -8.38 -2.57
C VAL A 23 -13.87 -8.83 -1.12
N THR A 24 -14.31 -7.99 -0.18
CA THR A 24 -14.37 -8.34 1.25
C THR A 24 -15.22 -9.58 1.48
N ALA A 25 -16.44 -9.62 0.92
CA ALA A 25 -17.33 -10.77 1.06
C ALA A 25 -16.72 -12.05 0.46
N CYS A 26 -16.08 -11.95 -0.71
CA CYS A 26 -15.36 -13.07 -1.32
C CYS A 26 -14.23 -13.56 -0.42
N LEU A 27 -13.40 -12.66 0.11
CA LEU A 27 -12.28 -13.00 1.00
C LEU A 27 -12.78 -13.66 2.29
N GLN A 28 -13.84 -13.14 2.90
CA GLN A 28 -14.46 -13.74 4.09
C GLN A 28 -15.02 -15.14 3.80
N ALA A 29 -15.62 -15.34 2.62
CA ALA A 29 -16.20 -16.62 2.22
C ALA A 29 -15.14 -17.70 1.95
N VAL A 30 -14.00 -17.33 1.34
CA VAL A 30 -12.90 -18.28 1.07
C VAL A 30 -11.97 -18.50 2.26
N SER A 31 -12.13 -17.73 3.34
CA SER A 31 -11.26 -17.86 4.50
C SER A 31 -11.59 -19.09 5.36
N GLN A 32 -10.58 -19.59 6.07
CA GLN A 32 -10.69 -20.72 7.01
C GLN A 32 -11.49 -20.41 8.29
N LYS A 33 -12.36 -19.38 8.27
CA LYS A 33 -13.23 -18.92 9.36
C LYS A 33 -12.52 -18.74 10.71
N ARG A 34 -11.22 -18.39 10.70
CA ARG A 34 -10.55 -17.96 11.94
C ARG A 34 -11.21 -16.65 12.37
N ARG A 35 -11.35 -16.41 13.68
CA ARG A 35 -12.03 -15.21 14.23
C ARG A 35 -11.53 -13.87 13.67
N VAL A 36 -10.29 -13.84 13.18
CA VAL A 36 -9.66 -12.67 12.54
C VAL A 36 -10.23 -12.41 11.15
N ASP A 37 -10.59 -13.47 10.42
CA ASP A 37 -10.99 -13.41 9.01
C ASP A 37 -12.43 -12.89 8.85
N THR A 38 -13.31 -13.15 9.82
CA THR A 38 -14.69 -12.62 9.82
C THR A 38 -14.76 -11.12 10.06
N LYS A 39 -13.68 -10.48 10.54
CA LYS A 39 -13.57 -9.03 10.69
C LYS A 39 -12.77 -8.38 9.56
N LEU A 40 -12.30 -9.17 8.59
CA LEU A 40 -11.51 -8.69 7.47
C LEU A 40 -12.33 -7.71 6.64
N LYS A 41 -11.76 -6.54 6.33
CA LYS A 41 -12.35 -5.53 5.47
C LYS A 41 -11.32 -5.11 4.43
N PHE A 42 -11.60 -5.37 3.17
CA PHE A 42 -10.72 -4.99 2.08
C PHE A 42 -10.89 -3.50 1.74
N THR A 43 -9.77 -2.81 1.61
CA THR A 43 -9.67 -1.45 1.07
C THR A 43 -8.49 -1.38 0.11
N LEU A 44 -8.57 -0.48 -0.89
CA LEU A 44 -7.47 -0.30 -1.85
C LEU A 44 -6.31 0.55 -1.28
N GLU A 45 -6.61 1.36 -0.27
CA GLU A 45 -5.66 2.22 0.44
C GLU A 45 -5.78 1.98 1.94
N PRO A 46 -4.68 2.08 2.69
CA PRO A 46 -4.73 2.04 4.14
C PRO A 46 -5.52 3.26 4.64
N SER A 47 -6.45 3.01 5.55
CA SER A 47 -7.20 4.10 6.19
C SER A 47 -6.28 4.89 7.12
N LEU A 48 -6.47 6.22 7.16
CA LEU A 48 -5.80 7.10 8.11
C LEU A 48 -6.39 6.88 9.51
N GLY A 49 -5.76 6.01 10.30
CA GLY A 49 -6.18 5.72 11.68
C GLY A 49 -5.28 4.66 12.33
N GLN A 50 -5.30 4.57 13.67
CA GLN A 50 -4.36 3.74 14.44
C GLN A 50 -4.30 2.27 13.98
N ASN A 51 -5.40 1.72 13.47
CA ASN A 51 -5.49 0.33 13.00
C ASN A 51 -5.76 0.19 11.49
N GLY A 52 -5.79 1.30 10.74
CA GLY A 52 -6.19 1.32 9.33
C GLY A 52 -5.18 0.61 8.43
N PHE A 53 -3.89 0.79 8.69
CA PHE A 53 -2.83 0.07 7.98
C PHE A 53 -2.86 -1.44 8.27
N GLN A 54 -3.01 -1.83 9.53
CA GLN A 54 -3.03 -3.25 9.92
C GLN A 54 -4.22 -4.00 9.28
N GLN A 55 -5.41 -3.40 9.28
CA GLN A 55 -6.58 -3.96 8.62
C GLN A 55 -6.38 -4.11 7.11
N TRP A 56 -5.82 -3.09 6.46
CA TRP A 56 -5.47 -3.12 5.04
C TRP A 56 -4.44 -4.21 4.74
N TYR A 57 -3.40 -4.32 5.57
CA TYR A 57 -2.33 -5.30 5.43
C TYR A 57 -2.85 -6.73 5.60
N ASP A 58 -3.71 -6.99 6.58
CA ASP A 58 -4.30 -8.31 6.79
C ASP A 58 -5.24 -8.70 5.64
N ALA A 59 -6.03 -7.74 5.12
CA ALA A 59 -6.86 -7.96 3.94
C ALA A 59 -6.02 -8.26 2.68
N LEU A 60 -4.96 -7.48 2.46
CA LEU A 60 -4.04 -7.69 1.35
C LEU A 60 -3.28 -9.02 1.48
N LYS A 61 -2.89 -9.41 2.69
CA LYS A 61 -2.27 -10.71 2.97
C LYS A 61 -3.22 -11.86 2.62
N ALA A 62 -4.53 -11.70 2.84
CA ALA A 62 -5.52 -12.66 2.38
C ALA A 62 -5.62 -12.71 0.84
N VAL A 63 -5.60 -11.55 0.16
CA VAL A 63 -5.56 -11.49 -1.32
C VAL A 63 -4.29 -12.17 -1.87
N ALA A 64 -3.13 -11.95 -1.25
CA ALA A 64 -1.87 -12.55 -1.68
C ALA A 64 -1.84 -14.08 -1.53
N ARG A 65 -2.68 -14.64 -0.65
CA ARG A 65 -2.82 -16.09 -0.45
C ARG A 65 -3.76 -16.77 -1.46
N LEU A 66 -4.49 -15.99 -2.27
CA LEU A 66 -5.27 -16.56 -3.37
C LEU A 66 -4.32 -17.15 -4.42
N SER A 67 -4.78 -18.16 -5.17
CA SER A 67 -3.98 -18.81 -6.22
C SER A 67 -3.50 -17.85 -7.31
N THR A 68 -4.23 -16.77 -7.54
CA THR A 68 -3.89 -15.69 -8.48
C THR A 68 -2.96 -14.63 -7.90
N GLY A 69 -2.76 -14.61 -6.58
CA GLY A 69 -1.99 -13.59 -5.87
C GLY A 69 -2.55 -12.17 -6.03
N ILE A 70 -1.69 -11.17 -5.86
CA ILE A 70 -2.06 -9.75 -6.00
C ILE A 70 -2.22 -9.40 -7.49
N PRO A 71 -3.38 -8.84 -7.92
CA PRO A 71 -3.60 -8.37 -9.28
C PRO A 71 -2.54 -7.38 -9.76
N LYS A 72 -2.15 -7.46 -11.03
CA LYS A 72 -1.03 -6.68 -11.61
C LYS A 72 -1.26 -5.17 -11.47
N GLU A 73 -2.51 -4.74 -11.63
CA GLU A 73 -2.97 -3.36 -11.54
C GLU A 73 -2.78 -2.78 -10.13
N TRP A 74 -2.79 -3.64 -9.10
CA TRP A 74 -2.67 -3.22 -7.71
C TRP A 74 -1.23 -3.28 -7.20
N ARG A 75 -0.38 -4.12 -7.80
CA ARG A 75 1.00 -4.35 -7.33
C ARG A 75 1.76 -3.06 -7.13
N ARG A 76 1.85 -2.18 -8.13
CA ARG A 76 2.62 -0.93 -7.98
C ARG A 76 2.20 -0.15 -6.74
N LYS A 77 0.89 0.04 -6.56
CA LYS A 77 0.34 0.79 -5.43
C LYS A 77 0.61 0.10 -4.10
N VAL A 78 0.34 -1.19 -4.03
CA VAL A 78 0.55 -2.01 -2.84
C VAL A 78 2.02 -1.97 -2.39
N TRP A 79 2.95 -2.19 -3.31
CA TRP A 79 4.37 -2.28 -2.99
C TRP A 79 4.93 -0.93 -2.57
N LEU A 80 4.51 0.16 -3.22
CA LEU A 80 4.88 1.51 -2.80
C LEU A 80 4.35 1.82 -1.40
N THR A 81 3.09 1.51 -1.10
CA THR A 81 2.52 1.71 0.24
C THR A 81 3.25 0.91 1.32
N LEU A 82 3.66 -0.33 1.03
CA LEU A 82 4.46 -1.15 1.95
C LEU A 82 5.86 -0.56 2.16
N ALA A 83 6.51 -0.12 1.09
CA ALA A 83 7.84 0.50 1.15
C ALA A 83 7.78 1.82 1.94
N ASP A 84 6.81 2.68 1.66
CA ASP A 84 6.59 3.93 2.39
C ASP A 84 6.41 3.65 3.88
N GLN A 85 5.51 2.73 4.25
CA GLN A 85 5.30 2.39 5.66
C GLN A 85 6.58 1.85 6.31
N TYR A 86 7.37 1.05 5.59
CA TYR A 86 8.62 0.51 6.11
C TYR A 86 9.64 1.62 6.35
N LEU A 87 9.86 2.52 5.40
CA LEU A 87 10.76 3.67 5.55
C LEU A 87 10.37 4.55 6.75
N HIS A 88 9.08 4.81 6.92
CA HIS A 88 8.55 5.51 8.09
C HIS A 88 8.85 4.75 9.39
N SER A 89 8.71 3.42 9.40
CA SER A 89 8.93 2.60 10.59
C SER A 89 10.38 2.60 11.09
N ILE A 90 11.34 2.75 10.17
CA ILE A 90 12.77 2.87 10.48
C ILE A 90 13.24 4.33 10.56
N ALA A 91 12.31 5.28 10.59
CA ALA A 91 12.57 6.72 10.68
C ALA A 91 13.49 7.27 9.57
N ILE A 92 13.42 6.69 8.37
CA ILE A 92 14.12 7.23 7.19
C ILE A 92 13.24 8.29 6.52
N ASP A 93 13.73 9.52 6.51
CA ASP A 93 13.19 10.59 5.69
C ASP A 93 13.71 10.44 4.26
N TRP A 94 12.90 9.79 3.41
CA TRP A 94 13.28 9.51 2.03
C TRP A 94 13.56 10.77 1.21
N ASP A 95 12.81 11.86 1.42
CA ASP A 95 13.03 13.13 0.72
C ASP A 95 14.40 13.71 1.09
N LYS A 96 14.73 13.68 2.39
CA LYS A 96 16.06 14.10 2.87
C LYS A 96 17.15 13.19 2.35
N THR A 97 16.98 11.87 2.42
CA THR A 97 17.94 10.88 1.92
C THR A 97 18.17 11.07 0.42
N MET A 98 17.11 11.20 -0.38
CA MET A 98 17.22 11.38 -1.83
C MET A 98 17.95 12.68 -2.17
N ARG A 99 17.62 13.79 -1.50
CA ARG A 99 18.31 15.07 -1.71
C ARG A 99 19.77 15.00 -1.29
N PHE A 100 20.10 14.27 -0.23
CA PHE A 100 21.46 14.11 0.22
C PHE A 100 22.27 13.21 -0.72
N THR A 101 21.74 12.04 -1.09
CA THR A 101 22.43 11.06 -1.95
C THR A 101 22.59 11.54 -3.39
N PHE A 102 21.63 12.28 -3.95
CA PHE A 102 21.67 12.77 -5.33
C PHE A 102 21.99 14.27 -5.43
N ASN A 103 22.74 14.82 -4.47
CA ASN A 103 23.22 16.20 -4.57
C ASN A 103 24.41 16.32 -5.55
N GLU A 104 24.72 17.54 -5.99
CA GLU A 104 25.81 17.81 -6.96
C GLU A 104 27.23 17.80 -6.34
N ARG A 105 27.35 17.52 -5.04
CA ARG A 105 28.60 17.57 -4.28
C ARG A 105 29.04 16.16 -3.91
N SER A 106 30.35 15.93 -3.87
CA SER A 106 30.90 14.72 -3.29
C SER A 106 30.72 14.76 -1.77
N ASN A 107 29.95 13.83 -1.24
CA ASN A 107 29.80 13.66 0.20
C ASN A 107 31.00 12.87 0.75
N PRO A 108 31.43 13.10 2.01
CA PRO A 108 32.56 12.40 2.63
C PRO A 108 32.44 10.87 2.59
N ASP A 109 31.21 10.38 2.54
CA ASP A 109 30.84 8.97 2.59
C ASP A 109 30.96 8.32 1.19
N ASP A 110 30.98 9.12 0.11
CA ASP A 110 31.02 8.64 -1.28
C ASP A 110 32.34 7.91 -1.59
N ASP A 111 33.44 8.31 -0.95
CA ASP A 111 34.74 7.66 -1.08
C ASP A 111 34.74 6.22 -0.55
N SER A 112 33.82 5.91 0.38
CA SER A 112 33.62 4.56 0.94
C SER A 112 32.68 3.67 0.10
N MET A 113 31.91 4.27 -0.83
CA MET A 113 31.00 3.56 -1.74
C MET A 113 31.70 2.96 -2.98
N GLY A 114 33.01 3.16 -3.12
CA GLY A 114 33.84 2.66 -4.22
C GLY A 114 34.00 1.13 -4.30
N ILE A 115 33.43 0.36 -3.36
CA ILE A 115 33.47 -1.10 -3.38
C ILE A 115 32.24 -1.61 -4.15
N GLN A 116 32.45 -1.77 -5.46
CA GLN A 116 31.50 -2.30 -6.45
C GLN A 116 30.60 -3.45 -5.95
N ILE A 117 29.32 -3.39 -6.36
CA ILE A 117 28.50 -4.59 -6.55
C ILE A 117 29.13 -5.38 -7.71
N VAL A 118 30.06 -6.28 -7.40
CA VAL A 118 30.56 -7.26 -8.37
C VAL A 118 29.37 -8.14 -8.76
N LYS A 119 29.07 -8.17 -10.06
CA LYS A 119 27.98 -8.95 -10.66
C LYS A 119 28.14 -10.45 -10.42
#